data_AF-J5KZ94-F1
#
_entry.id   AF-J5KZ94-F1
#
_cell.length_a   1.000
_cell.length_b   1.000
_cell.length_c   1.000
_cell.angle_alpha   90.00
_cell.angle_beta   90.00
_cell.angle_gamma   90.00
#
_symmetry.space_group_name_H-M   'P 1'
#
loop_
_entity.id
_entity.type
_entity.pdbx_description
1 polymer ?
#
loop_
_entity_poly.entity_id
_entity_poly.type
_entity_poly.pdbx_seq_one_letter_code
_entity_poly.pdbx_strand_id
1 'polypeptide(L)' 'MRIEQTQARKLNEIVNFVSSMTRKGFEIAFSQSGAPFGVKRSSLIRGVRANYSSAYFKAVGEFIIRLDNGLVVDMVAR' A
#
# COMPACT_ATOMS: atom_id res chain seq x y z
N MET A 1 13.56 -33.53 2.52
CA MET A 1 13.15 -33.08 3.87
C MET A 1 12.21 -31.88 3.70
N ARG A 2 10.88 -32.09 3.79
CA ARG A 2 9.93 -30.97 3.81
C ARG A 2 10.05 -30.34 5.20
N ILE A 3 10.60 -29.13 5.28
CA ILE A 3 10.58 -28.36 6.52
C ILE A 3 9.10 -27.98 6.69
N GLU A 4 8.36 -28.72 7.50
CA GLU A 4 7.05 -28.30 7.94
C GLU A 4 7.24 -26.95 8.64
N GLN A 5 6.82 -25.87 7.99
CA GLN A 5 6.69 -24.60 8.67
C GLN A 5 5.59 -24.78 9.71
N THR A 6 5.98 -24.83 10.98
CA THR A 6 5.01 -24.81 12.08
C THR A 6 4.22 -23.51 12.00
N GLN A 7 2.91 -23.59 12.31
CA GLN A 7 2.01 -22.43 12.27
C GLN A 7 2.55 -21.25 13.08
N ALA A 8 3.26 -21.53 14.19
CA ALA A 8 3.93 -20.54 15.02
C ALA A 8 5.06 -19.78 14.28
N ARG A 9 5.85 -20.46 13.44
CA ARG A 9 6.92 -19.80 12.68
C ARG A 9 6.37 -18.84 11.64
N LYS A 10 5.30 -19.26 10.95
CA LYS A 10 4.59 -18.43 9.97
C LYS A 10 3.95 -17.20 10.62
N LEU A 11 3.41 -17.35 11.83
CA LEU A 11 2.88 -16.23 12.61
C LEU A 11 3.97 -15.22 12.96
N ASN A 12 5.15 -15.68 13.42
CA ASN A 12 6.27 -14.79 13.74
C ASN A 12 6.77 -14.01 12.52
N GLU A 13 6.85 -14.65 11.34
CA GLU A 13 7.22 -13.99 10.09
C GLU A 13 6.23 -12.85 9.75
N ILE A 14 4.92 -13.09 9.92
CA ILE A 14 3.87 -12.10 9.69
C ILE A 14 3.97 -10.93 10.70
N VAL A 15 4.13 -11.23 11.99
CA VAL A 15 4.26 -10.20 13.04
C VAL A 15 5.48 -9.31 12.79
N ASN A 16 6.61 -9.90 12.44
CA ASN A 16 7.83 -9.16 12.12
C ASN A 16 7.67 -8.28 10.88
N PHE A 17 7.00 -8.78 9.84
CA PHE A 17 6.67 -8.02 8.64
C PHE A 17 5.81 -6.80 8.97
N VAL A 18 4.68 -7.01 9.67
CA VAL A 18 3.74 -5.93 10.04
C VAL A 18 4.47 -4.89 10.90
N SER A 19 5.20 -5.31 11.93
CA SER A 19 5.96 -4.40 12.81
C SER A 19 6.99 -3.56 12.05
N SER A 20 7.70 -4.15 11.10
CA SER A 20 8.69 -3.44 10.26
C SER A 20 8.02 -2.40 9.36
N MET A 21 6.89 -2.76 8.74
CA MET A 21 6.17 -1.85 7.85
C MET A 21 5.46 -0.72 8.60
N THR A 22 4.87 -1.00 9.77
CA THR A 22 4.31 0.03 10.65
C THR A 22 5.38 1.02 11.10
N ARG A 23 6.58 0.56 11.47
CA ARG A 23 7.73 1.45 11.76
C ARG A 23 8.13 2.33 10.58
N LYS A 24 7.92 1.86 9.35
CA LYS A 24 8.16 2.64 8.12
C LYS A 24 6.99 3.58 7.76
N GLY A 25 5.93 3.59 8.55
CA GLY A 25 4.75 4.45 8.40
C GLY A 25 3.64 3.88 7.52
N PHE A 26 3.66 2.58 7.24
CA PHE A 26 2.59 1.91 6.49
C PHE A 26 1.51 1.37 7.42
N GLU A 27 0.25 1.54 7.03
CA GLU A 27 -0.89 0.76 7.54
C GLU A 27 -1.00 -0.50 6.69
N ILE A 28 -1.00 -1.67 7.34
CA ILE A 28 -1.00 -2.99 6.68
C ILE A 28 -2.33 -3.70 6.90
N ALA A 29 -2.85 -4.30 5.84
CA ALA A 29 -4.04 -5.15 5.84
C ALA A 29 -3.80 -6.41 4.99
N PHE A 30 -4.72 -7.37 5.06
CA PHE A 30 -4.62 -8.64 4.34
C PHE A 30 -5.89 -8.85 3.51
N SER A 31 -5.71 -9.35 2.27
CA SER A 31 -6.83 -9.79 1.45
C SER A 31 -7.48 -11.06 2.04
N GLN A 32 -8.64 -11.46 1.50
CA GLN A 32 -9.22 -12.76 1.83
C GLN A 32 -8.31 -13.96 1.48
N SER A 33 -7.41 -13.80 0.50
CA SER A 33 -6.40 -14.81 0.15
C SER A 33 -5.17 -14.79 1.06
N GLY A 34 -5.10 -13.86 2.02
CA GLY A 34 -3.98 -13.68 2.94
C GLY A 34 -2.78 -12.93 2.33
N ALA A 35 -2.94 -12.29 1.17
CA ALA A 35 -1.90 -11.46 0.59
C ALA A 35 -1.84 -10.11 1.33
N PRO A 36 -0.67 -9.68 1.85
CA PRO A 36 -0.54 -8.39 2.51
C PRO A 36 -0.62 -7.25 1.49
N PHE A 37 -1.28 -6.16 1.87
CA PHE A 37 -1.24 -4.88 1.18
C PHE A 37 -1.10 -3.75 2.20
N GLY A 38 -0.58 -2.60 1.77
CA GLY A 38 -0.34 -1.51 2.70
C GLY A 38 -0.36 -0.13 2.06
N VAL A 39 -0.75 0.86 2.87
CA VAL A 39 -0.83 2.26 2.46
C VAL A 39 -0.06 3.11 3.45
N LYS A 40 0.82 3.97 2.94
CA LYS A 40 1.49 4.99 3.76
C LYS A 40 0.71 6.28 3.65
N ARG A 41 -0.03 6.66 4.71
CA ARG A 41 -0.91 7.86 4.68
C ARG A 41 -0.17 9.15 4.33
N SER A 42 1.08 9.29 4.77
CA SER A 42 1.90 10.47 4.48
C SER A 42 2.23 10.64 2.99
N SER A 43 2.10 9.57 2.20
CA SER A 43 2.28 9.60 0.76
C SER A 43 0.96 9.59 0.03
N LEU A 44 -0.20 9.88 0.63
CA LEU A 44 -1.44 10.02 -0.12
C LEU A 44 -1.58 11.44 -0.67
N ILE A 45 -2.18 11.57 -1.84
CA ILE A 45 -2.50 12.88 -2.41
C ILE A 45 -3.69 13.46 -1.64
N ARG A 46 -3.49 14.60 -0.96
CA ARG A 46 -4.55 15.30 -0.22
C ARG A 46 -5.69 15.69 -1.15
N GLY A 47 -6.93 15.53 -0.68
CA GLY A 47 -8.14 15.92 -1.44
C GLY A 47 -8.53 14.93 -2.55
N VAL A 48 -7.93 13.75 -2.61
CA VAL A 48 -8.25 12.69 -3.58
C VAL A 48 -8.68 11.43 -2.82
N ARG A 49 -9.61 10.65 -3.38
CA ARG A 49 -10.01 9.33 -2.85
C ARG A 49 -8.77 8.48 -2.50
N ALA A 50 -8.85 7.78 -1.38
CA ALA A 50 -7.73 7.32 -0.53
C ALA A 50 -6.75 6.27 -1.11
N ASN A 51 -6.67 6.11 -2.43
CA ASN A 51 -5.91 5.01 -3.06
C ASN A 51 -4.71 5.48 -3.90
N TYR A 52 -4.47 6.79 -4.04
CA TYR A 52 -3.36 7.32 -4.85
C TYR A 52 -2.18 7.77 -4.01
N SER A 53 -1.06 7.06 -4.16
CA SER A 53 0.21 7.43 -3.55
C SER A 53 0.96 8.49 -4.36
N SER A 54 1.35 9.59 -3.73
CA SER A 54 2.22 10.65 -4.23
C SER A 54 3.60 10.16 -4.70
N ALA A 55 3.98 8.91 -4.41
CA ALA A 55 5.17 8.27 -4.95
C ALA A 55 5.01 7.85 -6.42
N TYR A 56 3.78 7.57 -6.87
CA TYR A 56 3.48 7.07 -8.21
C TYR A 56 2.52 7.95 -8.99
N PHE A 57 1.80 8.83 -8.29
CA PHE A 57 0.73 9.65 -8.86
C PHE A 57 0.88 11.12 -8.45
N LYS A 58 0.30 11.99 -9.26
CA LYS A 58 0.18 13.43 -8.95
C LYS A 58 -1.19 13.93 -9.38
N ALA A 59 -1.79 14.82 -8.58
CA ALA A 59 -2.96 15.57 -8.99
C ALA A 59 -2.52 16.81 -9.78
N VAL A 60 -3.09 17.00 -10.97
CA VAL A 60 -2.86 18.17 -11.83
C VAL A 60 -4.22 18.67 -12.31
N GLY A 61 -4.64 19.83 -11.81
CA GLY A 61 -6.00 20.31 -12.03
C GLY A 61 -7.02 19.32 -11.48
N GLU A 62 -7.88 18.80 -12.35
CA GLU A 62 -8.91 17.81 -12.02
C GLU A 62 -8.49 16.36 -12.29
N PHE A 63 -7.26 16.12 -12.77
CA PHE A 63 -6.79 14.79 -13.16
C PHE A 63 -5.81 14.20 -12.16
N ILE A 64 -5.83 12.87 -12.06
CA ILE A 64 -4.78 12.06 -11.44
C ILE A 64 -3.92 11.47 -12.55
N ILE A 65 -2.65 11.84 -12.55
CA ILE A 65 -1.66 11.36 -13.54
C ILE A 65 -0.66 10.41 -12.89
N ARG A 66 -0.23 9.41 -13.63
CA ARG A 66 0.87 8.52 -13.25
C ARG A 66 2.22 9.18 -13.56
N LEU A 67 3.16 9.16 -12.63
CA LEU A 67 4.42 9.89 -12.74
C LEU A 67 5.42 9.30 -13.76
N ASP A 68 5.31 8.01 -14.06
CA ASP A 68 6.24 7.29 -14.94
C ASP A 68 6.04 7.60 -16.43
N ASN A 69 4.80 7.84 -16.88
CA ASN A 69 4.45 8.06 -18.28
C ASN A 69 3.43 9.18 -18.51
N GLY A 70 2.99 9.88 -17.45
CA GLY A 70 2.07 11.00 -17.55
C GLY A 70 0.64 10.62 -17.94
N LEU A 71 0.29 9.33 -17.99
CA LEU A 71 -1.06 8.90 -18.34
C LEU A 71 -2.05 9.31 -17.25
N VAL A 72 -3.19 9.85 -17.68
CA VAL A 72 -4.35 10.10 -16.82
C VAL A 72 -4.96 8.76 -16.46
N VAL A 73 -5.11 8.51 -15.16
CA VAL A 73 -5.65 7.25 -14.63
C VAL A 73 -6.98 7.44 -13.91
N ASP A 74 -7.28 8.68 -13.48
CA ASP A 74 -8.52 9.03 -12.78
C ASP A 74 -8.72 10.54 -12.75
N MET A 75 -9.82 10.98 -12.13
CA MET A 75 -10.12 12.37 -11.82
C MET A 75 -10.21 12.59 -10.30
N VAL A 76 -9.91 13.80 -9.84
CA VAL A 76 -10.10 14.22 -8.45
C VAL A 76 -11.61 14.25 -8.17
N ALA A 77 -12.11 13.30 -7.39
CA ALA A 77 -13.50 13.33 -6.90
C ALA A 77 -13.66 14.56 -6.00
N ARG A 78 -14.40 15.56 -6.49
CA ARG A 78 -14.78 16.75 -5.70
C ARG A 78 -15.84 16.39 -4.65
#